data_AF-A0A9N9HNJ0-F1
#
_entry.id   AF-A0A9N9HNJ0-F1
#
_cell.length_a   1.000
_cell.length_b   1.000
_cell.length_c   1.000
_cell.angle_alpha   90.00
_cell.angle_beta   90.00
_cell.angle_gamma   90.00
#
_symmetry.space_group_name_H-M   'P 1'
#
loop_
_entity.id
_entity.type
_entity.pdbx_description
1 polymer ?
#
loop_
_entity_poly.entity_id
_entity_poly.type
_entity_poly.pdbx_seq_one_letter_code
_entity_poly.pdbx_strand_id
1 'polypeptide(L)'
;IFAVTSDNASNNITFMECLENTCQMENIFFDAINSHCRCLAHIINLVIQEILEQVKAGEAQIEDNIMNNMNLTINAREIIPK
;
A
#
# COMPACT_ATOMS: atom_id res chain seq x y z
N ILE A 1 7.53 -30.63 -1.44
CA ILE A 1 7.10 -29.47 -2.27
C ILE A 1 8.11 -28.36 -2.01
N PHE A 2 8.67 -27.71 -3.04
CA PHE A 2 9.69 -26.67 -2.83
C PHE A 2 9.06 -25.28 -2.60
N ALA A 3 8.10 -24.89 -3.44
CA ALA A 3 7.39 -23.62 -3.30
C ALA A 3 5.99 -23.73 -3.93
N VAL A 4 5.07 -22.92 -3.43
CA VAL A 4 3.72 -22.70 -3.97
C VAL A 4 3.58 -21.22 -4.28
N THR A 5 3.14 -20.90 -5.49
CA THR A 5 2.88 -19.52 -5.91
C THR A 5 1.38 -19.29 -5.97
N SER A 6 0.87 -18.33 -5.20
CA SER A 6 -0.55 -17.96 -5.21
C SER A 6 -0.74 -16.48 -4.88
N ASP A 7 -1.96 -15.97 -5.13
CA ASP A 7 -2.29 -14.62 -4.71
C ASP A 7 -2.34 -14.48 -3.18
N ASN A 8 -2.47 -13.25 -2.68
CA ASN A 8 -2.42 -12.95 -1.25
C ASN A 8 -3.80 -13.02 -0.58
N ALA A 9 -4.82 -13.59 -1.21
CA ALA A 9 -6.12 -13.77 -0.60
C ALA A 9 -6.03 -14.66 0.65
N SER A 10 -6.87 -14.38 1.63
CA SER A 10 -6.83 -15.08 2.92
C SER A 10 -7.08 -16.59 2.80
N ASN A 11 -7.90 -17.02 1.85
CA ASN A 11 -8.13 -18.44 1.57
C ASN A 11 -6.86 -19.16 1.06
N ASN A 12 -5.96 -18.46 0.37
CA ASN A 12 -4.68 -19.01 -0.05
C ASN A 12 -3.71 -19.16 1.14
N ILE A 13 -3.85 -18.35 2.18
CA ILE A 13 -3.12 -18.55 3.45
C ILE A 13 -3.65 -19.82 4.15
N THR A 14 -4.97 -19.94 4.30
CA THR A 14 -5.59 -21.15 4.88
C THR A 14 -5.25 -22.41 4.09
N PHE A 15 -5.20 -22.33 2.75
CA PHE A 15 -4.75 -23.43 1.92
C PHE A 15 -3.32 -23.89 2.26
N MET A 16 -2.39 -22.96 2.45
CA MET A 16 -0.99 -23.30 2.81
C MET A 16 -0.91 -24.00 4.18
N GLU A 17 -1.71 -23.56 5.16
CA GLU A 17 -1.83 -24.20 6.48
C GLU A 17 -2.41 -25.63 6.37
N CYS A 18 -3.47 -25.81 5.58
CA CYS A 18 -4.05 -27.14 5.32
C CYS A 18 -3.07 -28.06 4.60
N LEU A 19 -2.30 -27.53 3.65
CA LEU A 19 -1.28 -28.27 2.92
C LEU A 19 -0.14 -28.72 3.85
N GLU A 20 0.31 -27.85 4.76
CA GLU A 20 1.30 -28.19 5.77
C GLU A 20 0.82 -29.29 6.72
N ASN A 21 -0.40 -29.18 7.24
CA ASN A 21 -0.99 -30.23 8.08
C ASN A 21 -1.06 -31.58 7.34
N THR A 22 -1.43 -31.56 6.06
CA THR A 22 -1.49 -32.76 5.22
C THR A 22 -0.09 -33.36 5.01
N CYS A 23 0.91 -32.52 4.74
CA CYS A 23 2.30 -32.96 4.59
C CYS A 23 2.84 -33.59 5.89
N GLN A 24 2.55 -32.98 7.05
CA GLN A 24 2.96 -33.51 8.35
C GLN A 24 2.37 -34.90 8.64
N MET A 25 1.10 -35.13 8.29
CA MET A 25 0.46 -36.44 8.42
C MET A 25 1.15 -37.52 7.58
N GLU A 26 1.68 -37.14 6.42
CA GLU A 26 2.39 -38.03 5.49
C GLU A 26 3.92 -38.08 5.74
N ASN A 27 4.41 -37.50 6.84
CA ASN A 27 5.85 -37.36 7.14
C ASN A 27 6.65 -36.65 6.04
N ILE A 28 6.02 -35.71 5.33
CA ILE A 28 6.64 -34.85 4.33
C ILE A 28 7.01 -33.52 4.99
N PHE A 29 8.29 -33.15 4.97
CA PHE A 29 8.71 -31.83 5.43
C PHE A 29 8.18 -30.75 4.47
N PHE A 30 7.40 -29.83 5.01
CA PHE A 30 6.87 -28.66 4.32
C PHE A 30 6.66 -27.55 5.34
N ASP A 31 7.00 -26.32 4.96
CA ASP A 31 6.83 -25.12 5.78
C ASP A 31 5.93 -24.14 5.05
N ALA A 32 4.74 -23.88 5.59
CA ALA A 32 3.73 -23.07 4.91
C ALA A 32 4.20 -21.64 4.63
N ILE A 33 5.05 -21.07 5.49
CA ILE A 33 5.47 -19.66 5.42
C ILE A 33 6.61 -19.52 4.42
N ASN A 34 7.66 -20.30 4.58
CA ASN A 34 8.87 -20.27 3.78
C ASN A 34 8.65 -20.82 2.37
N SER A 35 7.63 -21.68 2.18
CA SER A 35 7.27 -22.23 0.87
C SER A 35 6.19 -21.43 0.13
N HIS A 36 5.65 -20.34 0.71
CA HIS A 36 4.64 -19.50 0.06
C HIS A 36 5.27 -18.32 -0.69
N CYS A 37 5.31 -18.40 -2.02
CA CYS A 37 5.61 -17.25 -2.85
C CYS A 37 4.33 -16.47 -3.16
N ARG A 38 4.14 -15.35 -2.47
CA ARG A 38 2.97 -14.46 -2.63
C ARG A 38 3.05 -13.63 -3.92
N CYS A 39 1.90 -13.24 -4.45
CA CYS A 39 1.81 -12.48 -5.69
C CYS A 39 2.37 -11.06 -5.52
N LEU A 40 3.49 -10.79 -6.20
CA LEU A 40 4.15 -9.47 -6.19
C LEU A 40 3.24 -8.36 -6.72
N ALA A 41 2.45 -8.63 -7.77
CA ALA A 41 1.52 -7.63 -8.31
C ALA A 41 0.49 -7.18 -7.27
N HIS A 42 0.02 -8.10 -6.43
CA HIS A 42 -0.90 -7.76 -5.33
C HIS A 42 -0.20 -6.92 -4.26
N ILE A 43 1.04 -7.26 -3.89
CA ILE A 43 1.84 -6.48 -2.94
C ILE A 43 2.03 -5.05 -3.45
N ILE A 44 2.40 -4.87 -4.72
CA ILE A 44 2.55 -3.55 -5.34
C ILE A 44 1.24 -2.78 -5.28
N ASN A 45 0.11 -3.42 -5.59
CA ASN A 45 -1.21 -2.79 -5.52
C ASN A 45 -1.55 -2.30 -4.10
N LEU A 46 -1.26 -3.09 -3.05
CA LEU A 46 -1.46 -2.68 -1.66
C LEU A 46 -0.56 -1.49 -1.28
N VAL A 47 0.72 -1.53 -1.66
CA VAL A 47 1.66 -0.43 -1.39
C VAL A 47 1.22 0.87 -2.05
N ILE A 48 0.75 0.81 -3.30
CA ILE A 48 0.26 2.00 -4.01
C ILE A 48 -1.00 2.55 -3.36
N GLN A 49 -1.93 1.70 -2.91
CA GLN A 49 -3.13 2.17 -2.19
C GLN A 49 -2.75 2.93 -0.92
N GLU A 50 -1.86 2.38 -0.11
CA GLU A 50 -1.33 3.03 1.10
C GLU A 50 -0.67 4.39 0.79
N ILE A 51 0.20 4.43 -0.23
CA ILE A 51 0.85 5.69 -0.66
C ILE A 51 -0.19 6.73 -1.09
N LEU A 52 -1.19 6.32 -1.87
CA LEU A 52 -2.24 7.24 -2.35
C LEU A 52 -3.12 7.74 -1.20
N GLU A 53 -3.39 6.93 -0.19
CA GLU A 53 -4.12 7.35 1.00
C GLU A 53 -3.33 8.40 1.79
N GLN A 54 -2.04 8.20 2.00
CA GLN A 54 -1.16 9.17 2.68
C GLN A 54 -1.00 10.47 1.89
N VAL A 55 -0.86 10.39 0.57
CA VAL A 55 -0.77 11.58 -0.30
C VAL A 55 -2.09 12.35 -0.32
N LYS A 56 -3.24 11.67 -0.38
CA LYS A 56 -4.55 12.34 -0.31
C LYS A 56 -4.81 12.98 1.05
N ALA A 57 -4.23 12.45 2.13
CA ALA A 57 -4.28 13.07 3.45
C ALA A 57 -3.37 14.31 3.57
N GLY A 58 -2.40 14.45 2.66
CA GLY A 58 -1.57 15.65 2.49
C GLY A 58 -2.27 16.73 1.67
N GLU A 59 -3.01 17.59 2.38
CA GLU A 59 -3.50 18.92 1.93
C GLU A 59 -4.55 18.98 0.81
N ALA A 60 -5.82 18.94 1.19
CA ALA A 60 -6.78 19.86 0.58
C ALA A 60 -6.62 21.23 1.27
N GLN A 61 -5.80 22.12 0.72
CA GLN A 61 -5.89 23.52 1.11
C GLN A 61 -7.26 24.04 0.67
N ILE A 62 -8.06 24.53 1.61
CA ILE A 62 -9.35 25.18 1.33
C ILE A 62 -9.08 26.29 0.32
N GLU A 63 -9.83 26.34 -0.79
CA GLU A 63 -9.64 27.31 -1.88
C GLU A 63 -9.52 28.76 -1.38
N ASP A 64 -10.24 29.10 -0.30
CA ASP A 64 -10.20 30.39 0.38
C ASP A 64 -8.80 30.77 0.92
N ASN A 65 -8.02 29.79 1.41
CA ASN A 65 -6.64 30.03 1.88
C ASN A 65 -5.67 30.30 0.72
N ILE A 66 -5.92 29.71 -0.45
CA ILE A 66 -5.13 29.96 -1.66
C ILE A 66 -5.45 31.37 -2.19
N MET A 67 -6.73 31.73 -2.24
CA MET A 67 -7.18 33.04 -2.75
C MET A 67 -6.71 34.21 -1.85
N ASN A 68 -6.76 34.03 -0.53
CA ASN A 68 -6.29 35.06 0.42
C ASN A 68 -4.77 35.28 0.36
N ASN A 69 -3.98 34.22 0.22
CA ASN A 69 -2.52 34.35 0.07
C ASN A 69 -2.13 35.03 -1.25
N MET A 70 -2.88 34.79 -2.32
CA MET A 70 -2.66 35.46 -3.61
C MET A 70 -2.91 36.97 -3.51
N ASN A 71 -4.00 37.38 -2.85
CA ASN A 71 -4.32 38.80 -2.64
C ASN A 71 -3.28 39.52 -1.76
N LEU A 72 -2.79 38.90 -0.68
CA LEU A 72 -1.72 39.47 0.14
C LEU A 72 -0.44 39.70 -0.66
N THR A 73 -0.10 38.76 -1.54
CA THR A 73 1.09 38.84 -2.41
C THR A 73 0.97 39.93 -3.47
N ILE A 74 -0.23 40.16 -4.01
CA ILE A 74 -0.51 41.22 -4.99
C ILE A 74 -0.40 42.60 -4.30
N ASN A 75 -1.03 42.77 -3.14
CA ASN A 75 -0.98 44.03 -2.39
C ASN A 75 0.45 44.40 -1.94
N ALA A 76 1.29 43.42 -1.59
CA ALA A 76 2.68 43.66 -1.25
C ALA A 76 3.55 44.12 -2.44
N ARG A 77 3.15 43.79 -3.69
CA ARG A 77 3.88 44.15 -4.91
C ARG A 77 3.48 45.52 -5.49
N GLU A 78 2.33 46.08 -5.10
CA GLU A 78 1.91 47.43 -5.50
C GLU A 78 2.59 48.54 -4.68
N ILE A 79 3.27 48.21 -3.58
CA ILE A 79 4.06 49.16 -2.79
C ILE A 79 5.47 49.24 -3.39
N ILE A 80 5.59 49.79 -4.61
CA ILE A 80 6.87 50.30 -5.11
C ILE A 80 6.92 51.78 -4.75
N PRO A 81 7.66 52.21 -3.72
CA PRO A 81 7.76 53.61 -3.37
C PRO A 81 8.45 54.37 -4.53
N LYS A 82 7.90 55.51 -4.91
CA LYS A 82 8.57 56.49 -5.79
C LYS A 82 9.73 57.17 -5.06
#